data_AF-A0A077MBC9-F1
#
_entry.id   AF-A0A077MBC9-F1
#
_cell.length_a   1.000
_cell.length_b   1.000
_cell.length_c   1.000
_cell.angle_alpha   90.00
_cell.angle_beta   90.00
_cell.angle_gamma   90.00
#
_symmetry.space_group_name_H-M   'P 1'
#
loop_
_entity.id
_entity.type
_entity.pdbx_description
1 polymer ?
#
loop_
_entity_poly.entity_id
_entity_poly.type
_entity_poly.pdbx_seq_one_letter_code
_entity_poly.pdbx_strand_id
1 'polypeptide(L)'
;MPGRALPARSAESGPNAAAGGGYDRPGTPGFCIAIHAEVNALLNAPRDTTGATVYITDPPCAGCRKAMAAAGIVRVVWPDGEFDRVRMTDWSA
;
A
#
# COMPACT_ATOMS: atom_id res chain seq x y z
N MET A 1 -41.10 -1.48 -10.24
CA MET A 1 -40.13 -0.45 -10.65
C MET A 1 -38.91 -1.15 -11.23
N PRO A 2 -38.65 -1.10 -12.54
CA PRO A 2 -37.47 -1.75 -13.12
C PRO A 2 -36.20 -1.01 -12.68
N GLY A 3 -35.24 -1.76 -12.15
CA GLY A 3 -33.97 -1.24 -11.63
C GLY A 3 -33.16 -0.54 -12.72
N ARG A 4 -32.77 0.71 -12.47
CA ARG A 4 -31.89 1.48 -13.34
C ARG A 4 -30.49 0.86 -13.30
N ALA A 5 -30.09 0.20 -14.38
CA ALA A 5 -28.71 -0.24 -14.57
C ALA A 5 -27.78 0.99 -14.53
N LEU A 6 -26.82 0.98 -13.60
CA LEU A 6 -25.71 1.93 -13.62
C LEU A 6 -24.82 1.58 -14.83
N PRO A 7 -24.37 2.57 -15.62
CA PRO A 7 -23.47 2.30 -16.74
C PRO A 7 -22.17 1.73 -16.20
N ALA A 8 -21.66 0.69 -16.86
CA ALA A 8 -20.31 0.19 -16.65
C ALA A 8 -19.34 1.34 -16.94
N ARG A 9 -18.78 1.95 -15.90
CA ARG A 9 -17.65 2.87 -16.04
C ARG A 9 -16.56 2.10 -16.78
N SER A 10 -16.19 2.60 -17.96
CA SER A 10 -15.02 2.15 -18.68
C SER A 10 -13.86 2.12 -17.70
N ALA A 11 -13.09 1.02 -17.66
CA ALA A 11 -11.86 0.95 -16.88
C ALA A 11 -10.84 1.89 -17.51
N GLU A 12 -10.99 3.19 -17.26
CA GLU A 12 -10.02 4.19 -17.60
C GLU A 12 -8.77 3.94 -16.75
N SER A 13 -7.73 3.51 -17.44
CA SER A 13 -6.36 3.38 -16.96
C SER A 13 -5.79 4.76 -16.66
N GLY A 14 -6.30 5.42 -15.62
CA GLY A 14 -5.64 6.59 -15.06
C GLY A 14 -4.31 6.18 -14.40
N PRO A 15 -3.43 7.14 -14.09
CA PRO A 15 -2.17 6.88 -13.36
C PRO A 15 -2.39 6.19 -12.00
N ASN A 16 -3.64 6.17 -11.51
CA ASN A 16 -4.08 5.54 -10.26
C ASN A 16 -4.72 4.15 -10.44
N ALA A 17 -4.66 3.54 -11.64
CA ALA A 17 -5.10 2.15 -11.85
C ALA A 17 -4.21 1.11 -11.11
N ALA A 18 -3.07 1.53 -10.57
CA ALA A 18 -2.19 0.72 -9.71
C ALA A 18 -2.68 0.63 -8.24
N ALA A 19 -3.81 1.24 -7.90
CA ALA A 19 -4.33 1.27 -6.53
C ALA A 19 -4.84 -0.09 -5.99
N GLY A 20 -4.86 -1.17 -6.80
CA GLY A 20 -5.38 -2.48 -6.35
C GLY A 20 -4.53 -3.72 -6.59
N GLY A 21 -3.52 -3.71 -7.46
CA GLY A 21 -2.93 -4.99 -7.89
C GLY A 21 -1.71 -4.92 -8.80
N GLY A 22 -0.85 -3.89 -8.65
CA GLY A 22 0.43 -3.85 -9.37
C GLY A 22 1.44 -4.87 -8.86
N TYR A 23 1.47 -5.13 -7.55
CA TYR A 23 2.48 -5.98 -6.94
C TYR A 23 2.56 -7.41 -7.54
N ASP A 24 1.43 -7.98 -7.99
CA ASP A 24 1.37 -9.31 -8.60
C ASP A 24 1.44 -9.31 -10.14
N ARG A 25 1.49 -8.14 -10.78
CA ARG A 25 1.48 -8.03 -12.25
C ARG A 25 2.88 -7.68 -12.78
N PRO A 26 3.51 -8.57 -13.58
CA PRO A 26 4.80 -8.29 -14.21
C PRO A 26 4.80 -6.96 -14.97
N GLY A 27 5.86 -6.18 -14.77
CA GLY A 27 6.07 -4.92 -15.47
C GLY A 27 5.36 -3.69 -14.87
N THR A 28 4.73 -3.80 -13.70
CA THR A 28 4.18 -2.64 -12.99
C THR A 28 5.09 -2.16 -11.85
N PRO A 29 5.02 -0.87 -11.45
CA PRO A 29 5.78 -0.37 -10.30
C PRO A 29 5.46 -1.12 -9.00
N GLY A 30 6.49 -1.62 -8.34
CA GLY A 30 6.34 -2.43 -7.12
C GLY A 30 6.00 -3.90 -7.37
N PHE A 31 6.06 -4.38 -8.62
CA PHE A 31 6.02 -5.82 -8.93
C PHE A 31 7.20 -6.53 -8.29
N CYS A 32 6.92 -7.58 -7.53
CA CYS A 32 7.93 -8.47 -6.99
C CYS A 32 7.39 -9.88 -6.87
N ILE A 33 8.20 -10.87 -7.25
CA ILE A 33 7.86 -12.29 -7.07
C ILE A 33 7.98 -12.74 -5.61
N ALA A 34 8.63 -11.93 -4.78
CA ALA A 34 8.88 -12.19 -3.36
C ALA A 34 8.05 -11.23 -2.49
N ILE A 35 7.81 -11.65 -1.25
CA ILE A 35 7.24 -10.78 -0.23
C ILE A 35 8.32 -9.80 0.22
N HIS A 36 8.04 -8.50 0.17
CA HIS A 36 8.99 -7.50 0.60
C HIS A 36 9.22 -7.52 2.13
N ALA A 37 10.32 -6.90 2.55
CA ALA A 37 10.72 -6.83 3.95
C ALA A 37 9.63 -6.23 4.86
N GLU A 38 8.89 -5.22 4.37
CA GLU A 38 7.81 -4.56 5.13
C GLU A 38 6.69 -5.54 5.49
N VAL A 39 6.23 -6.32 4.52
CA VAL A 39 5.15 -7.30 4.73
C VAL A 39 5.66 -8.46 5.57
N ASN A 40 6.89 -8.92 5.36
CA ASN A 40 7.50 -9.94 6.21
C ASN A 40 7.61 -9.48 7.67
N ALA A 41 7.94 -8.21 7.91
CA ALA A 41 8.01 -7.65 9.26
C ALA A 41 6.63 -7.62 9.94
N LEU A 42 5.57 -7.29 9.20
CA LEU A 42 4.20 -7.34 9.72
C LEU A 42 3.73 -8.76 10.02
N LEU A 43 3.99 -9.71 9.11
CA LEU A 43 3.59 -11.11 9.26
C LEU A 43 4.29 -11.80 10.44
N ASN A 44 5.53 -11.40 10.73
CA ASN A 44 6.34 -11.99 11.80
C ASN A 44 6.37 -11.12 13.06
N ALA A 45 5.54 -10.07 13.13
CA ALA A 45 5.43 -9.27 14.33
C ALA A 45 4.89 -10.15 15.49
N PRO A 46 5.59 -10.24 16.63
CA PRO A 46 5.18 -11.12 17.72
C PRO A 46 3.97 -10.60 18.50
N ARG A 47 3.51 -9.39 18.19
CA ARG A 47 2.43 -8.66 18.87
C ARG A 47 1.67 -7.81 17.87
N ASP A 48 0.49 -7.34 18.28
CA ASP A 48 -0.27 -6.33 17.54
C ASP A 48 0.59 -5.09 17.23
N THR A 49 0.56 -4.67 15.97
CA THR A 49 1.33 -3.56 15.42
C THR A 49 0.55 -2.25 15.42
N THR A 50 -0.70 -2.24 15.89
CA THR A 50 -1.52 -1.04 15.99
C THR A 50 -0.83 0.02 16.83
N GLY A 51 -0.61 1.21 16.26
CA GLY A 51 0.09 2.30 16.93
C GLY A 51 1.62 2.27 16.80
N ALA A 52 2.20 1.26 16.14
CA ALA A 52 3.64 1.10 16.05
C ALA A 52 4.28 2.01 14.99
N THR A 53 5.61 2.17 15.10
CA THR A 53 6.48 2.76 14.08
C THR A 53 7.31 1.67 13.44
N VAL A 54 7.39 1.65 12.10
CA VAL A 54 8.25 0.74 11.36
C VAL A 54 9.49 1.48 10.86
N TYR A 55 10.64 0.82 10.92
CA TYR A 55 11.90 1.30 10.36
C TYR A 55 12.33 0.35 9.26
N ILE A 56 12.57 0.89 8.07
CA ILE A 56 12.94 0.15 6.87
C ILE A 56 14.10 0.85 6.16
N THR A 57 14.77 0.14 5.25
CA THR A 57 15.97 0.66 4.57
C THR A 57 15.66 1.53 3.36
N ASP A 58 14.50 1.34 2.75
CA ASP A 58 14.11 1.94 1.48
C ASP A 58 12.67 2.47 1.56
N PRO A 59 12.29 3.47 0.72
CA PRO A 59 10.93 3.98 0.68
C PRO A 59 9.94 2.86 0.30
N PRO A 60 8.80 2.74 1.01
CA PRO A 60 7.90 1.62 0.82
C PRO A 60 7.10 1.73 -0.48
N CYS A 61 6.92 0.62 -1.18
CA CYS A 61 6.09 0.56 -2.38
C CYS A 61 4.60 0.75 -2.03
N ALA A 62 3.77 1.05 -3.04
CA ALA A 62 2.34 1.29 -2.82
C ALA A 62 1.60 0.08 -2.21
N GLY A 63 2.05 -1.15 -2.48
CA GLY A 63 1.50 -2.37 -1.88
C GLY A 63 1.83 -2.47 -0.39
N CYS A 64 3.11 -2.35 -0.03
CA CYS A 64 3.57 -2.37 1.35
C CYS A 64 2.95 -1.24 2.18
N ARG A 65 2.82 -0.05 1.60
CA ARG A 65 2.22 1.12 2.27
C ARG A 65 0.76 0.86 2.66
N LYS A 66 -0.02 0.18 1.82
CA LYS A 66 -1.39 -0.25 2.15
C LYS A 66 -1.42 -1.29 3.26
N ALA A 67 -0.52 -2.28 3.20
CA ALA A 67 -0.41 -3.31 4.24
C ALA A 67 -0.09 -2.70 5.60
N MET A 68 0.86 -1.76 5.65
CA MET A 68 1.24 -1.04 6.88
C MET A 68 0.08 -0.19 7.42
N ALA A 69 -0.64 0.53 6.55
CA ALA A 69 -1.82 1.28 6.96
C ALA A 69 -2.91 0.37 7.55
N ALA A 70 -3.17 -0.79 6.92
CA ALA A 70 -4.13 -1.77 7.40
C ALA A 70 -3.71 -2.42 8.75
N ALA A 71 -2.40 -2.61 8.95
CA ALA A 71 -1.83 -3.13 10.19
C ALA A 71 -1.77 -2.10 11.35
N GLY A 72 -2.30 -0.89 11.13
CA GLY A 72 -2.38 0.15 12.15
C GLY A 72 -1.07 0.87 12.45
N ILE A 73 -0.06 0.76 11.56
CA ILE A 73 1.20 1.51 11.68
C ILE A 73 0.92 3.01 11.56
N VAL A 74 1.54 3.81 12.44
CA VAL A 74 1.32 5.26 12.50
C VAL A 74 2.47 6.08 11.95
N ARG A 75 3.63 5.45 11.77
CA ARG A 75 4.83 6.08 11.21
C ARG A 75 5.72 5.04 10.54
N VAL A 76 6.28 5.38 9.38
CA VAL A 76 7.27 4.59 8.65
C VAL A 76 8.46 5.47 8.37
N VAL A 77 9.66 5.01 8.70
CA VAL A 77 10.91 5.78 8.59
C VAL A 77 11.93 5.00 7.76
N TRP A 78 12.62 5.69 6.88
CA TRP A 78 13.79 5.21 6.12
C TRP A 78 14.86 6.32 6.08
N PRO A 79 16.09 6.05 5.60
CA PRO A 79 17.18 7.03 5.66
C PRO A 79 16.87 8.39 5.05
N ASP A 80 16.13 8.40 3.94
CA ASP A 80 15.86 9.61 3.14
C ASP A 80 14.47 10.22 3.39
N GLY A 81 13.70 9.72 4.36
CA GLY A 81 12.37 10.25 4.61
C GLY A 81 11.50 9.45 5.56
N GLU A 82 10.25 9.92 5.69
CA GLU A 82 9.24 9.26 6.50
C GLU A 82 7.82 9.48 5.98
N PHE A 83 6.94 8.56 6.35
CA PHE A 83 5.50 8.74 6.26
C PHE A 83 4.89 8.74 7.66
N ASP A 84 4.11 9.77 7.95
CA ASP A 84 3.15 9.75 9.05
C ASP A 84 1.87 9.00 8.64
N ARG A 85 0.95 8.83 9.60
CA ARG A 85 -0.34 8.16 9.38
C ARG A 85 -1.12 8.75 8.19
N VAL A 86 -1.12 10.07 8.01
CA VAL A 86 -1.90 10.74 6.96
C VAL A 86 -1.24 10.51 5.61
N ARG A 87 0.06 10.76 5.51
CA ARG A 87 0.87 10.58 4.30
C ARG A 87 0.96 9.10 3.86
N MET A 88 0.78 8.15 4.78
CA MET A 88 0.68 6.72 4.45
C MET A 88 -0.48 6.43 3.48
N THR A 89 -1.58 7.16 3.65
CA THR A 89 -2.84 6.94 2.92
C THR A 89 -3.14 8.03 1.91
N ASP A 90 -2.25 9.02 1.77
CA ASP A 90 -2.37 10.05 0.76
C ASP A 90 -1.83 9.54 -0.58
N TRP A 91 -2.73 9.41 -1.55
CA TRP A 91 -2.46 8.99 -2.92
C TRP A 91 -2.70 10.12 -3.92
N SER A 92 -2.90 11.34 -3.43
CA SER A 92 -3.24 12.51 -4.23
C SER A 92 -2.03 13.33 -4.67
N ALA A 93 -0.84 13.00 -4.17
CA ALA A 93 0.43 13.64 -4.49
C ALA A 93 1.12 13.01 -5.72
#